data_AF-A0A9E6JLN8-F1
#
_entry.id   AF-A0A9E6JLN8-F1
#
_cell.length_a   1.000
_cell.length_b   1.000
_cell.length_c   1.000
_cell.angle_alpha   90.00
_cell.angle_beta   90.00
_cell.angle_gamma   90.00
#
_symmetry.space_group_name_H-M   'P 1'
#
loop_
_entity.id
_entity.type
_entity.pdbx_description
1 polymer ?
#
loop_
_entity_poly.entity_id
_entity_poly.type
_entity_poly.pdbx_seq_one_letter_code
_entity_poly.pdbx_strand_id
1 'polypeptide(L)'
;MDVRGFRVAFDHVIQVEVRPGLELFLPSPACMTIMKALAWKDRGKVTQGRDAIDLVELLLRAEDIIGLEQLYEHHLEIVETAGGDPQLTAAHVLGAEARIAAGAHLAEEVA
;
A
#
# COMPACT_ATOMS: atom_id res chain seq x y z
N MET A 1 5.92 -18.39 3.42
CA MET A 1 6.12 -16.95 3.65
C MET A 1 7.56 -16.65 3.33
N ASP A 2 7.76 -16.03 2.19
CA ASP A 2 9.06 -15.54 1.78
C ASP A 2 9.54 -14.42 2.72
N VAL A 3 10.78 -14.52 3.18
CA VAL A 3 11.39 -13.55 4.10
C VAL A 3 11.78 -12.23 3.43
N ARG A 4 11.82 -12.18 2.08
CA ARG A 4 12.20 -10.98 1.32
C ARG A 4 11.18 -9.84 1.46
N GLY A 5 9.90 -10.15 1.64
CA GLY A 5 8.87 -9.14 1.91
C GLY A 5 9.09 -8.35 3.20
N PHE A 6 9.75 -8.93 4.21
CA PHE A 6 10.11 -8.23 5.44
C PHE A 6 11.25 -7.24 5.24
N ARG A 7 12.19 -7.52 4.33
CA ARG A 7 13.28 -6.58 4.02
C ARG A 7 12.72 -5.31 3.37
N VAL A 8 11.85 -5.48 2.37
CA VAL A 8 11.19 -4.35 1.71
C VAL A 8 10.39 -3.51 2.70
N ALA A 9 9.64 -4.16 3.60
CA ALA A 9 8.89 -3.46 4.63
C ALA A 9 9.79 -2.71 5.63
N PHE A 10 10.95 -3.29 5.97
CA PHE A 10 11.93 -2.66 6.86
C PHE A 10 12.60 -1.44 6.22
N ASP A 11 12.92 -1.51 4.92
CA ASP A 11 13.61 -0.43 4.22
C ASP A 11 12.69 0.78 3.95
N HIS A 12 11.36 0.62 4.10
CA HIS A 12 10.35 1.67 3.92
C HIS A 12 9.49 1.87 5.17
N VAL A 13 10.07 1.74 6.35
CA VAL A 13 9.34 2.07 7.59
C VAL A 13 9.09 3.57 7.69
N ILE A 14 7.90 3.92 8.16
CA ILE A 14 7.52 5.26 8.59
C ILE A 14 7.49 5.30 10.11
N GLN A 15 7.90 6.44 10.66
CA GLN A 15 7.83 6.72 12.09
C GLN A 15 6.48 7.38 12.40
N VAL A 16 5.74 6.80 13.35
CA VAL A 16 4.42 7.29 13.76
C VAL A 16 4.40 7.49 15.27
N GLU A 17 4.04 8.69 15.72
CA GLU A 17 3.73 8.96 17.12
C GLU A 17 2.27 8.57 17.40
N VAL A 18 2.07 7.52 18.19
CA VAL A 18 0.72 7.01 18.52
C VAL A 18 0.13 7.67 19.76
N ARG A 19 0.99 8.27 20.60
CA ARG A 19 0.65 9.11 21.75
C ARG A 19 1.90 9.89 22.16
N PRO A 20 1.77 10.99 22.93
CA PRO A 20 2.90 11.79 23.37
C PRO A 20 4.06 10.95 23.92
N GLY A 21 5.21 11.00 23.25
CA GLY A 21 6.45 10.31 23.64
C GLY A 21 6.49 8.81 23.35
N LEU A 22 5.55 8.26 22.56
CA LEU A 22 5.59 6.88 22.07
C LEU A 22 5.60 6.85 20.55
N GLU A 23 6.78 6.56 20.00
CA GLU A 23 7.03 6.45 18.57
C GLU A 23 7.18 4.98 18.17
N LEU A 24 6.53 4.62 17.06
CA LEU A 24 6.60 3.27 16.48
C LEU A 24 7.06 3.36 15.03
N PHE A 25 7.87 2.38 14.62
CA PHE A 25 8.21 2.17 13.21
C PHE A 25 7.22 1.18 12.62
N LEU A 26 6.46 1.64 11.63
CA LEU A 26 5.47 0.86 10.91
C LEU A 26 5.84 0.78 9.43
N PRO A 27 5.55 -0.32 8.74
CA PRO A 27 5.66 -0.35 7.27
C PRO A 27 4.80 0.77 6.66
N SER A 28 5.29 1.42 5.60
CA SER A 28 4.48 2.39 4.85
C SER A 28 3.20 1.75 4.29
N PRO A 29 2.14 2.55 4.02
CA PRO A 29 0.93 2.06 3.35
C PRO A 29 1.22 1.30 2.05
N ALA A 30 2.15 1.79 1.22
CA ALA A 30 2.60 1.11 0.01
C ALA A 30 3.20 -0.28 0.30
N CYS A 31 4.03 -0.39 1.34
CA CYS A 31 4.56 -1.69 1.78
C CYS A 31 3.47 -2.60 2.34
N MET A 32 2.51 -2.07 3.09
CA MET A 32 1.38 -2.86 3.58
C MET A 32 0.54 -3.43 2.42
N THR A 33 0.28 -2.63 1.38
CA THR A 33 -0.44 -3.04 0.17
C THR A 33 0.22 -4.25 -0.49
N ILE A 34 1.52 -4.18 -0.79
CA ILE A 34 2.22 -5.31 -1.43
C ILE A 34 2.29 -6.54 -0.51
N MET A 35 2.52 -6.35 0.79
CA MET A 35 2.55 -7.46 1.75
C MET A 35 1.20 -8.16 1.86
N LYS A 36 0.08 -7.43 1.79
CA LYS A 36 -1.26 -8.02 1.81
C LYS A 36 -1.58 -8.76 0.51
N ALA A 37 -1.17 -8.23 -0.64
CA ALA A 37 -1.29 -8.92 -1.92
C ALA A 37 -0.53 -10.26 -1.93
N LEU A 38 0.76 -10.25 -1.52
CA LEU A 38 1.60 -11.46 -1.41
C LEU A 38 1.03 -12.46 -0.39
N ALA A 39 0.63 -11.96 0.77
CA ALA A 39 -0.03 -12.77 1.78
C ALA A 39 -1.29 -13.46 1.26
N TRP A 40 -2.14 -12.72 0.54
CA TRP A 40 -3.35 -13.29 -0.02
C TRP A 40 -3.03 -14.36 -1.07
N LYS A 41 -2.04 -14.14 -1.94
CA LYS A 41 -1.55 -15.14 -2.90
C LYS A 41 -1.04 -16.40 -2.20
N ASP A 42 -0.25 -16.26 -1.14
CA ASP A 42 0.37 -17.36 -0.41
C ASP A 42 -0.62 -18.19 0.42
N ARG A 43 -1.50 -17.51 1.17
CA ARG A 43 -2.31 -18.14 2.24
C ARG A 43 -3.78 -17.77 2.22
N GLY A 44 -4.28 -17.14 1.15
CA GLY A 44 -5.66 -16.64 1.07
C GLY A 44 -6.75 -17.67 1.35
N LYS A 45 -6.56 -18.92 0.90
CA LYS A 45 -7.50 -20.02 1.20
C LYS A 45 -7.51 -20.39 2.69
N VAL A 46 -6.35 -20.35 3.34
CA VAL A 46 -6.18 -20.68 4.77
C VAL A 46 -6.71 -19.55 5.65
N THR A 47 -6.52 -18.29 5.24
CA THR A 47 -6.99 -17.11 5.97
C THR A 47 -8.40 -16.68 5.62
N GLN A 48 -9.14 -17.49 4.83
CA GLN A 48 -10.50 -17.19 4.37
C GLN A 48 -10.62 -15.81 3.70
N GLY A 49 -9.57 -15.40 2.96
CA GLY A 49 -9.54 -14.13 2.25
C GLY A 49 -9.31 -12.90 3.13
N ARG A 50 -8.96 -13.05 4.41
CA ARG A 50 -8.70 -11.91 5.32
C ARG A 50 -7.69 -10.91 4.75
N ASP A 51 -6.60 -11.41 4.16
CA ASP A 51 -5.57 -10.54 3.59
C ASP A 51 -6.10 -9.73 2.38
N ALA A 52 -7.09 -10.24 1.65
CA ALA A 52 -7.77 -9.51 0.57
C ALA A 52 -8.70 -8.41 1.11
N ILE A 53 -9.40 -8.70 2.21
CA ILE A 53 -10.26 -7.71 2.89
C ILE A 53 -9.40 -6.55 3.41
N ASP A 54 -8.28 -6.88 4.05
CA ASP A 54 -7.34 -5.87 4.54
C ASP A 54 -6.75 -5.02 3.39
N LEU A 55 -6.47 -5.65 2.23
CA LEU A 55 -6.03 -4.94 1.03
C LEU A 55 -7.10 -3.98 0.50
N VAL A 56 -8.36 -4.42 0.44
CA VAL A 56 -9.48 -3.56 0.03
C VAL A 56 -9.63 -2.38 0.98
N GLU A 57 -9.55 -2.60 2.29
CA GLU A 57 -9.65 -1.51 3.28
C GLU A 57 -8.53 -0.47 3.09
N LEU A 58 -7.30 -0.91 2.82
CA LEU A 58 -6.19 0.00 2.52
C LEU A 58 -6.46 0.85 1.27
N LEU A 59 -7.00 0.25 0.21
CA LEU A 59 -7.32 0.96 -1.04
C LEU A 59 -8.49 1.93 -0.84
N LEU A 60 -9.52 1.56 -0.08
CA LEU A 60 -10.66 2.42 0.22
C LEU A 60 -10.26 3.64 1.05
N ARG A 61 -9.24 3.53 1.89
CA ARG A 61 -8.69 4.62 2.71
C ARG A 61 -7.49 5.32 2.10
N ALA A 62 -7.11 4.98 0.87
CA ALA A 62 -5.91 5.54 0.25
C ALA A 62 -5.99 7.07 0.15
N GLU A 63 -7.18 7.63 -0.08
CA GLU A 63 -7.39 9.08 -0.13
C GLU A 63 -7.11 9.75 1.22
N ASP A 64 -7.59 9.18 2.33
CA ASP A 64 -7.33 9.68 3.69
C ASP A 64 -5.84 9.66 4.04
N ILE A 65 -5.11 8.71 3.47
CA ILE A 65 -3.67 8.51 3.70
C ILE A 65 -2.83 9.51 2.90
N ILE A 66 -3.16 9.69 1.62
CA ILE A 66 -2.37 10.53 0.70
C ILE A 66 -2.77 12.00 0.84
N GLY A 67 -4.05 12.27 1.03
CA GLY A 67 -4.63 13.62 1.10
C GLY A 67 -5.02 14.18 -0.26
N LEU A 68 -6.18 14.82 -0.32
CA LEU A 68 -6.76 15.34 -1.55
C LEU A 68 -5.84 16.35 -2.27
N GLU A 69 -5.22 17.26 -1.52
CA GLU A 69 -4.30 18.26 -2.06
C GLU A 69 -3.10 17.61 -2.76
N GLN A 70 -2.47 16.62 -2.13
CA GLN A 70 -1.36 15.86 -2.71
C GLN A 70 -1.75 15.15 -4.01
N LEU A 71 -2.96 14.58 -4.09
CA LEU A 71 -3.45 13.94 -5.31
C LEU A 71 -3.53 14.91 -6.48
N TYR A 72 -4.09 16.11 -6.27
CA TYR A 72 -4.22 17.11 -7.33
C TYR A 72 -2.90 17.82 -7.66
N GLU A 73 -2.01 18.02 -6.69
CA GLU A 73 -0.73 18.70 -6.91
C GLU A 73 0.32 17.81 -7.59
N HIS A 74 0.38 16.52 -7.23
CA HIS A 74 1.47 15.64 -7.63
C HIS A 74 1.07 14.48 -8.55
N HIS A 75 -0.24 14.21 -8.72
CA HIS A 75 -0.72 13.03 -9.46
C HIS A 75 -1.79 13.37 -10.51
N LEU A 76 -1.72 14.56 -11.11
CA LEU A 76 -2.74 15.06 -12.06
C LEU A 76 -3.02 14.11 -13.24
N GLU A 77 -2.00 13.47 -13.81
CA GLU A 77 -2.17 12.49 -14.91
C GLU A 77 -3.02 11.28 -14.48
N ILE A 78 -2.88 10.86 -13.22
CA ILE A 78 -3.66 9.75 -12.64
C ILE A 78 -5.08 10.22 -12.35
N VAL A 79 -5.24 11.46 -11.85
CA VAL A 79 -6.55 12.08 -11.62
C VAL A 79 -7.37 12.10 -12.92
N GLU A 80 -6.76 12.53 -14.03
CA GLU A 80 -7.41 12.55 -15.35
C GLU A 80 -7.80 11.13 -15.80
N THR A 81 -6.88 10.17 -15.65
CA THR A 81 -7.13 8.77 -16.02
C THR A 81 -8.25 8.13 -15.18
N ALA A 82 -8.35 8.51 -13.90
CA ALA A 82 -9.39 8.05 -12.98
C ALA A 82 -10.72 8.81 -13.12
N GLY A 83 -10.85 9.71 -14.11
CA GLY A 83 -12.07 10.48 -14.33
C GLY A 83 -12.36 11.52 -13.25
N GLY A 84 -11.34 11.97 -12.53
CA GLY A 84 -11.46 12.93 -11.44
C GLY A 84 -11.97 12.35 -10.12
N ASP A 85 -12.09 11.02 -10.00
CA ASP A 85 -12.49 10.35 -8.77
C ASP A 85 -11.29 10.26 -7.80
N PRO A 86 -11.32 10.96 -6.65
CA PRO A 86 -10.19 10.99 -5.71
C PRO A 86 -9.87 9.63 -5.11
N GLN A 87 -10.88 8.79 -4.85
CA GLN A 87 -10.70 7.48 -4.25
C GLN A 87 -10.02 6.52 -5.23
N LEU A 88 -10.47 6.50 -6.50
CA LEU A 88 -9.82 5.71 -7.55
C LEU A 88 -8.41 6.21 -7.86
N THR A 89 -8.21 7.54 -7.85
CA THR A 89 -6.88 8.14 -8.02
C THR A 89 -5.95 7.68 -6.91
N ALA A 90 -6.38 7.79 -5.65
CA ALA A 90 -5.58 7.42 -4.50
C ALA A 90 -5.24 5.92 -4.48
N ALA A 91 -6.21 5.06 -4.80
CA ALA A 91 -5.98 3.62 -4.93
C ALA A 91 -4.95 3.30 -6.03
N HIS A 92 -5.00 4.01 -7.16
CA HIS A 92 -4.02 3.87 -8.23
C HIS A 92 -2.63 4.32 -7.76
N VAL A 93 -2.50 5.52 -7.16
CA VAL A 93 -1.24 6.04 -6.62
C VAL A 93 -0.63 5.04 -5.64
N LEU A 94 -1.42 4.56 -4.67
CA LEU A 94 -0.96 3.59 -3.68
C LEU A 94 -0.49 2.28 -4.33
N GLY A 95 -1.17 1.80 -5.38
CA GLY A 95 -0.74 0.64 -6.15
C GLY A 95 0.57 0.88 -6.92
N ALA A 96 0.76 2.07 -7.49
CA ALA A 96 1.99 2.45 -8.18
C ALA A 96 3.17 2.54 -7.20
N GLU A 97 2.96 3.14 -6.04
CA GLU A 97 3.96 3.18 -4.96
C GLU A 97 4.28 1.79 -4.43
N ALA A 98 3.27 0.93 -4.24
CA ALA A 98 3.47 -0.45 -3.82
C ALA A 98 4.34 -1.23 -4.81
N ARG A 99 4.15 -1.00 -6.12
CA ARG A 99 5.00 -1.58 -7.18
C ARG A 99 6.43 -1.06 -7.10
N ILE A 100 6.63 0.23 -6.83
CA ILE A 100 7.97 0.81 -6.65
C ILE A 100 8.66 0.22 -5.42
N ALA A 101 7.95 0.17 -4.28
CA ALA A 101 8.46 -0.37 -3.02
C ALA A 101 8.84 -1.86 -3.14
N ALA A 102 8.06 -2.65 -3.87
CA ALA A 102 8.35 -4.05 -4.17
C ALA A 102 9.69 -4.23 -4.92
N GLY A 103 10.07 -3.24 -5.73
CA GLY A 103 11.18 -3.36 -6.66
C GLY A 103 10.96 -4.45 -7.72
N ALA A 104 11.95 -4.63 -8.61
CA ALA A 104 11.84 -5.61 -9.70
C ALA A 104 11.65 -7.06 -9.21
N HIS A 105 12.18 -7.39 -8.02
CA HIS A 105 12.25 -8.76 -7.53
C HIS A 105 10.93 -9.30 -6.97
N LEU A 106 10.09 -8.46 -6.33
CA LEU A 106 8.80 -8.88 -5.78
C LEU A 106 7.63 -8.62 -6.75
N ALA A 107 7.81 -7.76 -7.76
CA ALA A 107 6.78 -7.48 -8.76
C ALA A 107 6.40 -8.73 -9.58
N GLU A 108 7.37 -9.58 -9.92
CA GLU A 108 7.14 -10.85 -10.63
C GLU A 108 6.33 -11.86 -9.80
N GLU A 109 6.38 -11.75 -8.46
CA GLU A 109 5.66 -12.65 -7.56
C GLU A 109 4.21 -12.22 -7.32
N VAL A 110 3.80 -11.03 -7.76
CA VAL A 110 2.41 -10.55 -7.63
C VAL A 110 1.63 -10.66 -8.94
N ALA A 111 2.32 -10.72 -10.09
CA ALA A 111 1.73 -11.10 -11.38
C ALA A 111 1.20 -12.55 -11.39
#